data_AF-A0A8T0EVF8-F1
#
_entry.id   AF-A0A8T0EVF8-F1
#
_cell.length_a   1.000
_cell.length_b   1.000
_cell.length_c   1.000
_cell.angle_alpha   90.00
_cell.angle_beta   90.00
_cell.angle_gamma   90.00
#
_symmetry.space_group_name_H-M   'P 1'
#
loop_
_entity.id
_entity.type
_entity.pdbx_description
1 polymer ?
#
loop_
_entity_poly.entity_id
_entity_poly.type
_entity_poly.pdbx_seq_one_letter_code
_entity_poly.pdbx_strand_id
1 'polypeptide(L)'
;MYGSSADMRKVRTAEAEYVTVSLRCQDVTSVLLHFGDDLPLMFIFTTTNFGENVRAALHLNSSEECYFDPVSTNEKIGKITILIDSMTDEQRNFLRHCFPGDQKVTEIDQAEANKILDRTERELLRFCILKPAHPMGTRPTNFLNSLKIDQMASFYDLKANFRFKLSNYFNSWKVDQEKSHMLFYKLNLSDCPTITGSIKITEYLEVEVFIRGKKIEDSYIESFVGSDCILKYWQQLENLLNFFRFRHYLLTSTATISTYQRHSVTSMSV
;
A
#
# COMPACT_ATOMS: atom_id res chain seq x y z
N MET A 1 -4.87 -1.98 -1.45
CA MET A 1 -4.05 -2.15 -0.23
C MET A 1 -2.69 -1.60 -0.54
N TYR A 2 -2.40 -0.39 -0.07
CA TYR A 2 -1.05 0.16 -0.13
C TYR A 2 -0.16 -0.69 0.78
N GLY A 3 0.84 -1.34 0.19
CA GLY A 3 1.97 -1.89 0.92
C GLY A 3 3.10 -0.90 0.77
N SER A 4 3.28 -0.01 1.74
CA SER A 4 4.49 0.77 1.84
C SER A 4 5.56 -0.14 2.43
N SER A 5 6.57 -0.50 1.63
CA SER A 5 7.74 -1.19 2.15
C SER A 5 8.65 -0.19 2.83
N ALA A 6 8.92 -0.40 4.11
CA ALA A 6 9.93 0.34 4.84
C ALA A 6 11.17 -0.54 4.97
N ASP A 7 12.31 -0.06 4.47
CA ASP A 7 13.60 -0.74 4.67
C ASP A 7 14.12 -0.39 6.07
N MET A 8 14.21 -1.41 6.94
CA MET A 8 14.84 -1.28 8.26
C MET A 8 16.30 -1.71 8.18
N ARG A 9 17.21 -0.84 8.66
CA ARG A 9 18.64 -1.13 8.68
C ARG A 9 19.02 -1.88 9.95
N LYS A 10 19.74 -2.99 9.80
CA LYS A 10 20.49 -3.64 10.88
C LYS A 10 21.85 -2.97 11.02
N VAL A 11 22.15 -2.35 12.16
CA VAL A 11 23.49 -1.81 12.45
C VAL A 11 24.29 -2.86 13.22
N ARG A 12 25.10 -3.61 12.46
CA ARG A 12 26.44 -4.18 12.77
C ARG A 12 26.62 -5.54 12.10
N THR A 13 27.26 -5.54 10.94
CA THR A 13 28.55 -6.19 10.57
C THR A 13 28.69 -6.23 9.05
N ALA A 14 29.94 -6.30 8.56
CA ALA A 14 30.51 -6.15 7.20
C ALA A 14 29.72 -6.49 5.90
N GLU A 15 28.52 -7.04 5.94
CA GLU A 15 27.60 -7.13 4.79
C GLU A 15 26.21 -6.72 5.27
N ALA A 16 25.75 -5.53 4.88
CA ALA A 16 24.43 -5.05 5.27
C ALA A 16 23.36 -5.84 4.51
N GLU A 17 22.79 -6.84 5.15
CA GLU A 17 21.60 -7.53 4.66
C GLU A 17 20.39 -6.61 4.85
N TYR A 18 19.75 -6.26 3.73
CA TYR A 18 18.55 -5.43 3.73
C TYR A 18 17.33 -6.33 3.89
N VAL A 19 16.47 -6.00 4.84
CA VAL A 19 15.22 -6.69 5.07
C VAL A 19 14.07 -5.73 4.77
N THR A 20 13.26 -6.12 3.80
CA THR A 20 12.09 -5.39 3.33
C THR A 20 10.86 -5.83 4.12
N VAL A 21 10.28 -4.93 4.92
CA VAL A 21 9.03 -5.19 5.65
C VAL A 21 7.91 -4.34 5.06
N SER A 22 6.83 -5.00 4.63
CA SER A 22 5.68 -4.33 4.03
C SER A 22 4.63 -3.95 5.07
N LEU A 23 4.42 -2.65 5.28
CA LEU A 23 3.36 -2.11 6.11
C LEU A 23 2.08 -1.94 5.28
N ARG A 24 1.00 -2.63 5.65
CA ARG A 24 -0.30 -2.49 5.00
C ARG A 24 -1.22 -1.58 5.80
N CYS A 25 -2.20 -0.96 5.15
CA CYS A 25 -3.21 -0.12 5.81
C CYS A 25 -3.95 -0.82 6.98
N GLN A 26 -4.14 -2.14 6.89
CA GLN A 26 -4.77 -2.94 7.95
C GLN A 26 -3.85 -3.17 9.16
N ASP A 27 -2.54 -3.07 8.96
CA ASP A 27 -1.54 -3.22 10.00
C ASP A 27 -1.37 -1.91 10.80
N VAL A 28 -1.88 -0.78 10.29
CA VAL A 28 -1.87 0.54 10.94
C VAL A 28 -3.11 0.73 11.81
N THR A 29 -2.89 1.04 13.09
CA THR A 29 -3.95 1.28 14.07
C THR A 29 -4.29 2.76 14.18
N SER A 30 -3.27 3.63 14.25
CA SER A 30 -3.42 5.08 14.22
C SER A 30 -2.15 5.77 13.69
N VAL A 31 -2.30 7.02 13.28
CA VAL A 31 -1.22 7.85 12.75
C VAL A 31 -1.36 9.26 13.34
N LEU A 32 -0.28 9.76 13.93
CA LEU A 32 -0.16 11.17 14.31
C LEU A 32 0.70 11.88 13.27
N LEU A 33 0.18 12.96 12.69
CA LEU A 33 0.85 13.74 11.66
C LEU A 33 1.06 15.17 12.11
N HIS A 34 2.29 15.65 11.97
CA HIS A 34 2.61 17.06 12.08
C HIS A 34 3.01 17.59 10.70
N PHE A 35 2.29 18.58 10.19
CA PHE A 35 2.52 19.16 8.86
C PHE A 35 3.42 20.40 8.86
N GLY A 36 4.29 20.57 9.86
CA GLY A 36 5.21 21.72 9.95
C GLY A 36 5.96 21.98 8.65
N ASP A 37 6.25 23.26 8.39
CA ASP A 37 6.79 23.68 7.10
C ASP A 37 8.23 23.21 6.85
N ASP A 38 9.04 23.14 7.90
CA ASP A 38 10.47 22.78 7.81
C ASP A 38 10.77 21.31 8.11
N LEU A 39 9.92 20.66 8.93
CA LEU A 39 10.12 19.26 9.31
C LEU A 39 8.78 18.58 9.63
N PRO A 40 8.04 18.15 8.60
CA PRO A 40 6.89 17.32 8.84
C PRO A 40 7.25 15.97 9.49
N LEU A 41 6.39 15.50 10.40
CA LEU A 41 6.60 14.29 11.19
C LEU A 41 5.41 13.36 11.08
N MET A 42 5.68 12.06 11.06
CA MET A 42 4.65 11.04 11.12
C MET A 42 5.01 9.97 12.15
N PHE A 43 4.09 9.73 13.09
CA PHE A 43 4.17 8.65 14.06
C PHE A 43 3.12 7.61 13.72
N ILE A 44 3.56 6.40 13.36
CA ILE A 44 2.68 5.30 12.97
C ILE A 44 2.62 4.26 14.08
N PHE A 45 1.41 3.99 14.54
CA PHE A 45 1.09 2.91 15.46
C PHE A 45 0.56 1.72 14.66
N THR A 46 0.95 0.52 15.08
CA THR A 46 0.67 -0.70 14.32
C THR A 46 0.04 -1.78 15.18
N THR A 47 -0.47 -2.82 14.54
CA THR A 47 -0.98 -4.02 15.22
C THR A 47 0.16 -4.85 15.80
N THR A 48 -0.12 -5.62 16.85
CA THR A 48 0.82 -6.59 17.44
C THR A 48 1.39 -7.56 16.40
N ASN A 49 0.54 -8.05 15.49
CA ASN A 49 0.91 -8.97 14.43
C ASN A 49 1.95 -8.36 13.46
N PHE A 50 1.86 -7.06 13.18
CA PHE A 50 2.88 -6.37 12.40
C PHE A 50 4.20 -6.28 13.16
N GLY A 51 4.14 -5.98 14.46
CA GLY A 51 5.32 -6.00 15.34
C GLY A 51 6.03 -7.37 15.35
N GLU A 52 5.27 -8.46 15.45
CA GLU A 52 5.80 -9.82 15.36
C GLU A 52 6.52 -10.07 14.02
N ASN A 53 5.92 -9.65 12.90
CA ASN A 53 6.52 -9.79 11.58
C ASN A 53 7.83 -9.00 11.45
N VAL A 54 7.87 -7.76 11.94
CA VAL A 54 9.10 -6.93 11.97
C VAL A 54 10.20 -7.63 12.77
N ARG A 55 9.87 -8.08 13.98
CA ARG A 55 10.83 -8.77 14.85
C ARG A 55 11.35 -10.06 14.24
N ALA A 56 10.47 -10.85 13.63
CA ALA A 56 10.85 -12.09 12.96
C ALA A 56 11.76 -11.82 11.75
N ALA A 57 11.42 -10.83 10.93
CA ALA A 57 12.16 -10.49 9.72
C ALA A 57 13.56 -9.93 10.04
N LEU A 58 13.69 -9.18 11.11
CA LEU A 58 14.96 -8.57 11.54
C LEU A 58 15.73 -9.40 12.56
N HIS A 59 15.16 -10.54 12.99
CA HIS A 59 15.68 -11.38 14.06
C HIS A 59 15.91 -10.62 15.37
N LEU A 60 14.96 -9.74 15.74
CA LEU A 60 15.05 -8.92 16.93
C LEU A 60 14.73 -9.73 18.19
N ASN A 61 15.56 -9.56 19.22
CA ASN A 61 15.35 -10.16 20.54
C ASN A 61 14.85 -9.12 21.54
N SER A 62 14.06 -9.55 22.53
CA SER A 62 13.45 -8.66 23.53
C SER A 62 14.45 -7.92 24.43
N SER A 63 15.70 -8.38 24.47
CA SER A 63 16.79 -7.74 25.20
C SER A 63 17.53 -6.66 24.39
N GLU A 64 17.21 -6.47 23.12
CA GLU A 64 17.88 -5.50 22.24
C GLU A 64 17.31 -4.09 22.38
N GLU A 65 18.16 -3.08 22.32
CA GLU A 65 17.75 -1.67 22.45
C GLU A 65 16.83 -1.21 21.30
N CYS A 66 16.96 -1.83 20.11
CA CYS A 66 16.13 -1.57 18.93
C CYS A 66 14.89 -2.50 18.82
N TYR A 67 14.47 -3.15 19.90
CA TYR A 67 13.29 -4.01 19.89
C TYR A 67 12.04 -3.19 19.50
N PHE A 68 11.18 -3.73 18.64
CA PHE A 68 9.93 -3.07 18.24
C PHE A 68 8.74 -3.80 18.84
N ASP A 69 7.93 -3.11 19.64
CA ASP A 69 6.77 -3.66 20.33
C ASP A 69 5.57 -2.72 20.36
N PRO A 70 4.62 -2.87 19.40
CA PRO A 70 3.49 -1.94 19.23
C PRO A 70 2.56 -1.78 20.43
N VAL A 71 2.57 -2.73 21.38
CA VAL A 71 1.74 -2.69 22.60
C VAL A 71 2.52 -2.24 23.83
N SER A 72 3.80 -1.91 23.68
CA SER A 72 4.62 -1.44 24.79
C SER A 72 4.17 -0.07 25.29
N THR A 73 4.20 0.11 26.60
CA THR A 73 4.06 1.43 27.23
C THR A 73 5.29 2.31 27.04
N ASN A 74 6.41 1.73 26.58
CA ASN A 74 7.61 2.48 26.24
C ASN A 74 7.45 3.10 24.84
N GLU A 75 7.21 4.41 24.81
CA GLU A 75 7.00 5.19 23.59
C GLU A 75 8.15 5.09 22.57
N LYS A 76 9.36 4.66 22.97
CA LYS A 76 10.50 4.48 22.06
C LYS A 76 10.37 3.30 21.12
N ILE A 77 9.69 2.25 21.57
CA ILE A 77 9.62 0.96 20.86
C ILE A 77 8.23 0.64 20.32
N GLY A 78 7.21 1.42 20.70
CA GLY A 78 5.82 1.17 20.31
C GLY A 78 5.35 1.80 19.01
N LYS A 79 6.21 2.59 18.34
CA LYS A 79 5.80 3.35 17.15
C LYS A 79 6.93 3.45 16.12
N ILE A 80 6.53 3.62 14.87
CA ILE A 80 7.44 3.97 13.78
C ILE A 80 7.43 5.50 13.64
N THR A 81 8.61 6.12 13.65
CA THR A 81 8.76 7.57 13.46
C THR A 81 9.37 7.84 12.09
N ILE A 82 8.70 8.66 11.29
CA ILE A 82 9.17 9.08 9.97
C ILE A 82 9.36 10.60 10.00
N LEU A 83 10.59 11.01 9.71
CA LEU A 83 10.96 12.41 9.48
C LEU A 83 10.85 12.69 7.99
N ILE A 84 10.15 13.74 7.62
CA ILE A 84 9.92 14.12 6.22
C ILE A 84 10.59 15.48 6.02
N ASP A 85 11.44 15.62 5.00
CA ASP A 85 12.19 16.86 4.77
C ASP A 85 11.29 18.04 4.35
N SER A 86 10.18 17.76 3.67
CA SER A 86 9.18 18.75 3.24
C SER A 86 7.94 18.06 2.69
N MET A 87 6.79 18.75 2.75
CA MET A 87 5.54 18.28 2.12
C MET A 87 4.84 19.37 1.33
N THR A 88 4.30 19.03 0.15
CA THR A 88 3.39 19.88 -0.61
C THR A 88 1.96 19.76 -0.09
N ASP A 89 1.11 20.76 -0.33
CA ASP A 89 -0.29 20.73 0.13
C ASP A 89 -1.09 19.54 -0.42
N GLU A 90 -0.79 19.11 -1.64
CA GLU A 90 -1.34 17.88 -2.23
C GLU A 90 -0.93 16.63 -1.43
N GLN A 91 0.33 16.54 -0.99
CA GLN A 91 0.82 15.43 -0.16
C GLN A 91 0.20 15.46 1.23
N ARG A 92 0.06 16.65 1.83
CA ARG A 92 -0.65 16.82 3.10
C ARG A 92 -2.09 16.34 2.98
N ASN A 93 -2.76 16.74 1.90
CA ASN A 93 -4.12 16.30 1.62
C ASN A 93 -4.21 14.80 1.38
N PHE A 94 -3.27 14.19 0.65
CA PHE A 94 -3.22 12.74 0.46
C PHE A 94 -3.07 11.98 1.78
N LEU A 95 -2.12 12.37 2.64
CA LEU A 95 -1.87 11.68 3.91
C LEU A 95 -3.06 11.74 4.87
N ARG A 96 -3.88 12.80 4.80
CA ARG A 96 -5.14 12.87 5.55
C ARG A 96 -6.15 11.79 5.14
N HIS A 97 -6.07 11.27 3.91
CA HIS A 97 -7.06 10.36 3.33
C HIS A 97 -6.50 8.97 2.97
N CYS A 98 -5.19 8.73 3.11
CA CYS A 98 -4.57 7.50 2.61
C CYS A 98 -4.79 6.27 3.52
N PHE A 99 -5.19 6.47 4.77
CA PHE A 99 -5.52 5.39 5.70
C PHE A 99 -7.03 5.16 5.73
N PRO A 100 -7.52 3.97 5.31
CA PRO A 100 -8.94 3.67 5.27
C PRO A 100 -9.53 3.58 6.69
N GLY A 101 -10.68 4.23 6.87
CA GLY A 101 -11.41 4.36 8.13
C GLY A 101 -11.35 5.78 8.67
N ASP A 102 -12.52 6.41 8.80
CA ASP A 102 -12.65 7.72 9.42
C ASP A 102 -11.99 7.65 10.81
N GLN A 103 -11.03 8.54 11.11
CA GLN A 103 -10.33 8.70 12.41
C GLN A 103 -8.98 7.98 12.61
N LYS A 104 -8.39 7.30 11.63
CA LYS A 104 -7.01 6.75 11.84
C LYS A 104 -5.92 7.81 11.85
N VAL A 105 -6.14 8.96 11.22
CA VAL A 105 -5.17 10.04 11.12
C VAL A 105 -5.57 11.18 12.03
N THR A 106 -4.66 11.60 12.90
CA THR A 106 -4.83 12.77 13.76
C THR A 106 -3.70 13.76 13.48
N GLU A 107 -4.07 14.98 13.11
CA GLU A 107 -3.11 16.07 12.95
C GLU A 107 -2.78 16.65 14.33
N ILE A 108 -1.49 16.77 14.63
CA ILE A 108 -0.96 17.29 15.90
C ILE A 108 -0.15 18.57 15.68
N ASP A 109 -0.10 19.42 16.70
CA ASP A 109 0.68 20.65 16.64
C ASP A 109 2.20 20.39 16.85
N GLN A 110 3.00 21.43 16.63
CA GLN A 110 4.46 21.35 16.78
C GLN A 110 4.89 21.00 18.21
N ALA A 111 4.17 21.51 19.23
CA ALA A 111 4.54 21.31 20.62
C ALA A 111 4.34 19.85 21.04
N GLU A 112 3.23 19.25 20.62
CA GLU A 112 2.95 17.83 20.81
C GLU A 112 3.93 16.95 20.02
N ALA A 113 4.23 17.31 18.77
CA ALA A 113 5.17 16.57 17.94
C ALA A 113 6.58 16.55 18.55
N ASN A 114 7.07 17.70 19.02
CA ASN A 114 8.36 17.81 19.71
C ASN A 114 8.37 17.00 21.01
N LYS A 115 7.30 17.08 21.80
CA LYS A 115 7.18 16.30 23.04
C LYS A 115 7.27 14.80 22.80
N ILE A 116 6.69 14.30 21.70
CA ILE A 116 6.78 12.90 21.30
C ILE A 116 8.20 12.56 20.79
N LEU A 117 8.82 13.47 20.03
CA LEU A 117 10.16 13.30 19.48
C LEU A 117 11.24 13.25 20.57
N ASP A 118 11.22 14.18 21.53
CA ASP A 118 12.15 14.25 22.68
C ASP A 118 12.14 12.96 23.50
N ARG A 119 10.97 12.32 23.62
CA ARG A 119 10.82 11.03 24.32
C ARG A 119 11.41 9.86 23.52
N THR A 120 11.57 10.03 22.21
CA THR A 120 12.05 9.01 21.25
C THR A 120 13.57 9.09 21.01
N GLU A 121 14.20 10.21 21.37
CA GLU A 121 15.50 10.68 20.87
C GLU A 121 16.76 9.87 21.26
N ARG A 122 16.66 8.66 21.83
CA ARG A 122 17.87 7.88 22.12
C ARG A 122 18.33 6.93 21.02
N GLU A 123 17.47 6.45 20.14
CA GLU A 123 17.88 5.73 18.93
C GLU A 123 16.77 5.85 17.89
N LEU A 124 16.75 6.97 17.15
CA LEU A 124 15.87 7.06 15.99
C LEU A 124 16.33 6.02 14.97
N LEU A 125 15.51 4.99 14.74
CA LEU A 125 15.50 4.31 13.46
C LEU A 125 15.16 5.38 12.42
N ARG A 126 16.19 6.02 11.86
CA ARG A 126 16.06 6.90 10.70
C ARG A 126 15.56 6.04 9.55
N PHE A 127 14.25 6.01 9.39
CA PHE A 127 13.61 5.51 8.18
C PHE A 127 13.92 6.49 7.06
N CYS A 128 15.02 6.25 6.35
CA CYS A 128 15.14 6.76 5.00
C CYS A 128 14.12 5.98 4.16
N ILE A 129 13.13 6.67 3.60
CA ILE A 129 12.39 6.17 2.44
C ILE A 129 13.44 6.01 1.33
N LEU A 130 14.01 4.81 1.16
CA LEU A 130 14.94 4.53 0.08
C LEU A 130 14.16 4.12 -1.16
N LYS A 131 14.33 4.95 -2.19
CA LYS A 131 14.69 4.58 -3.57
C LYS A 131 14.68 3.06 -3.85
N PRO A 132 14.04 2.60 -4.93
CA PRO A 132 14.42 1.31 -5.50
C PRO A 132 15.90 1.36 -5.90
N ALA A 133 16.64 0.31 -5.54
CA ALA A 133 18.03 0.13 -5.92
C ALA A 133 18.17 0.15 -7.45
N HIS A 134 18.75 1.22 -7.98
CA HIS A 134 19.28 1.25 -9.34
C HIS A 134 20.76 1.64 -9.32
N PRO A 135 21.59 0.95 -10.12
CA PRO A 135 23.03 1.15 -10.12
C PRO A 135 23.38 2.55 -10.61
N MET A 136 24.45 3.07 -10.00
CA MET A 136 24.96 4.42 -10.12
C MET A 136 24.96 4.97 -11.56
N GLY A 137 24.18 6.02 -11.78
CA GLY A 137 24.20 6.83 -13.00
C GLY A 137 23.24 8.01 -12.86
N THR A 138 23.78 9.19 -12.55
CA THR A 138 23.11 10.51 -12.48
C THR A 138 21.87 10.64 -11.56
N ARG A 139 22.07 11.38 -10.46
CA ARG A 139 21.05 11.77 -9.47
C ARG A 139 19.87 12.53 -10.11
N PRO A 140 18.62 12.22 -9.73
CA PRO A 140 17.57 13.22 -9.60
C PRO A 140 17.43 13.61 -8.12
N THR A 141 17.70 14.87 -7.82
CA THR A 141 17.49 15.51 -6.51
C THR A 141 16.01 15.88 -6.36
N ASN A 142 15.27 15.28 -5.42
CA ASN A 142 13.90 15.65 -4.96
C ASN A 142 12.77 14.68 -5.39
N PHE A 143 11.89 14.33 -4.44
CA PHE A 143 10.69 13.47 -4.58
C PHE A 143 9.70 13.95 -5.66
N LEU A 144 9.70 15.24 -5.98
CA LEU A 144 8.93 15.80 -7.10
C LEU A 144 9.43 15.30 -8.46
N ASN A 145 10.73 15.02 -8.60
CA ASN A 145 11.24 14.35 -9.80
C ASN A 145 10.78 12.89 -9.82
N SER A 146 10.68 12.19 -8.68
CA SER A 146 10.14 10.81 -8.68
C SER A 146 8.64 10.75 -8.99
N LEU A 147 7.82 11.71 -8.53
CA LEU A 147 6.41 11.83 -8.92
C LEU A 147 6.23 12.19 -10.40
N LYS A 148 7.09 13.08 -10.95
CA LYS A 148 7.13 13.34 -12.40
C LYS A 148 7.58 12.11 -13.21
N ILE A 149 8.44 11.26 -12.64
CA ILE A 149 8.87 9.99 -13.23
C ILE A 149 7.80 8.88 -13.08
N ASP A 150 6.81 9.07 -12.20
CA ASP A 150 5.72 8.12 -11.95
C ASP A 150 4.42 8.46 -12.67
N GLN A 151 4.30 9.67 -13.23
CA GLN A 151 3.18 10.01 -14.09
C GLN A 151 3.26 9.23 -15.40
N MET A 152 2.11 8.75 -15.85
CA MET A 152 1.94 8.12 -17.14
C MET A 152 1.48 9.18 -18.14
N ALA A 153 2.38 9.60 -19.02
CA ALA A 153 2.10 10.74 -19.90
C ALA A 153 1.11 10.39 -21.02
N SER A 154 1.09 9.13 -21.45
CA SER A 154 0.24 8.64 -22.54
C SER A 154 0.20 7.12 -22.58
N PHE A 155 -0.69 6.56 -23.40
CA PHE A 155 -0.68 5.13 -23.71
C PHE A 155 0.60 4.66 -24.41
N TYR A 156 1.25 5.53 -25.20
CA TYR A 156 2.56 5.23 -25.78
C TYR A 156 3.62 5.05 -24.68
N ASP A 157 3.63 5.94 -23.70
CA ASP A 157 4.52 5.86 -22.53
C ASP A 157 4.27 4.57 -21.73
N LEU A 158 3.01 4.19 -21.53
CA LEU A 158 2.64 2.89 -20.94
C LEU A 158 3.27 1.72 -21.72
N LYS A 159 3.05 1.65 -23.04
CA LYS A 159 3.58 0.57 -23.88
C LYS A 159 5.10 0.51 -23.88
N ALA A 160 5.77 1.67 -23.89
CA ALA A 160 7.22 1.74 -23.91
C ALA A 160 7.85 1.27 -22.59
N ASN A 161 7.22 1.58 -21.45
CA ASN A 161 7.88 1.46 -20.14
C ASN A 161 7.34 0.35 -19.24
N PHE A 162 6.19 -0.27 -19.54
CA PHE A 162 5.56 -1.23 -18.61
C PHE A 162 6.44 -2.43 -18.28
N ARG A 163 7.26 -2.90 -19.23
CA ARG A 163 8.14 -4.07 -19.00
C ARG A 163 9.18 -3.81 -17.93
N PHE A 164 9.68 -2.59 -17.88
CA PHE A 164 10.67 -2.17 -16.91
C PHE A 164 9.99 -1.86 -15.57
N LYS A 165 8.95 -1.03 -15.60
CA LYS A 165 8.22 -0.56 -14.40
C LYS A 165 7.50 -1.69 -13.66
N LEU A 166 6.91 -2.65 -14.37
CA LEU A 166 6.08 -3.72 -13.80
C LEU A 166 6.72 -5.11 -13.84
N SER A 167 8.05 -5.17 -13.95
CA SER A 167 8.82 -6.43 -14.05
C SER A 167 8.47 -7.44 -12.95
N ASN A 168 8.25 -6.97 -11.71
CA ASN A 168 7.88 -7.79 -10.55
C ASN A 168 6.51 -8.49 -10.69
N TYR A 169 5.65 -8.07 -11.62
CA TYR A 169 4.29 -8.57 -11.78
C TYR A 169 4.17 -9.68 -12.83
N PHE A 170 5.16 -9.87 -13.70
CA PHE A 170 5.07 -10.82 -14.81
C PHE A 170 5.12 -12.31 -14.40
N ASN A 171 5.51 -12.58 -13.16
CA ASN A 171 5.36 -13.91 -12.58
C ASN A 171 3.89 -14.28 -12.33
N SER A 172 3.01 -13.28 -12.17
CA SER A 172 1.59 -13.48 -11.88
C SER A 172 0.67 -12.99 -12.98
N TRP A 173 1.12 -12.07 -13.84
CA TRP A 173 0.32 -11.47 -14.89
C TRP A 173 0.96 -11.71 -16.26
N LYS A 174 0.17 -12.16 -17.22
CA LYS A 174 0.51 -12.11 -18.64
C LYS A 174 0.05 -10.78 -19.21
N VAL A 175 0.73 -10.31 -20.24
CA VAL A 175 0.42 -9.04 -20.89
C VAL A 175 0.31 -9.27 -22.39
N ASP A 176 -0.82 -8.86 -22.95
CA ASP A 176 -1.02 -8.75 -24.39
C ASP A 176 -1.08 -7.27 -24.79
N GLN A 177 -0.53 -6.96 -25.95
CA GLN A 177 -0.36 -5.59 -26.43
C GLN A 177 -0.98 -5.43 -27.81
N GLU A 178 -2.07 -4.68 -27.85
CA GLU A 178 -2.75 -4.34 -29.08
C GLU A 178 -2.47 -2.88 -29.47
N LYS A 179 -2.98 -2.47 -30.63
CA LYS A 179 -2.84 -1.08 -31.10
C LYS A 179 -3.57 -0.09 -30.19
N SER A 180 -4.80 -0.43 -29.78
CA SER A 180 -5.70 0.47 -29.04
C SER A 180 -5.85 0.13 -27.56
N HIS A 181 -5.23 -0.95 -27.08
CA HIS A 181 -5.31 -1.33 -25.67
C HIS A 181 -4.16 -2.26 -25.25
N MET A 182 -3.95 -2.34 -23.95
CA MET A 182 -3.11 -3.35 -23.31
C MET A 182 -3.98 -4.19 -22.38
N LEU A 183 -3.73 -5.50 -22.37
CA LEU A 183 -4.47 -6.44 -21.53
C LEU A 183 -3.50 -7.15 -20.59
N PHE A 184 -3.63 -6.88 -19.29
CA PHE A 184 -2.99 -7.65 -18.24
C PHE A 184 -3.96 -8.75 -17.82
N TYR A 185 -3.57 -10.02 -17.86
CA TYR A 185 -4.49 -11.11 -17.53
C TYR A 185 -3.81 -12.27 -16.79
N LYS A 186 -4.64 -13.05 -16.11
CA LYS A 186 -4.25 -14.24 -15.37
C LYS A 186 -4.91 -15.48 -15.94
N LEU A 187 -4.12 -16.51 -16.16
CA LEU A 187 -4.62 -17.81 -16.60
C LEU A 187 -4.71 -18.76 -15.41
N ASN A 188 -5.84 -19.46 -15.30
CA ASN A 188 -5.90 -20.72 -14.56
C ASN A 188 -5.71 -21.87 -15.56
N LEU A 189 -4.75 -22.75 -15.27
CA LEU A 189 -4.36 -23.88 -16.11
C LEU A 189 -4.75 -25.23 -15.51
N SER A 190 -5.55 -25.27 -14.43
CA SER A 190 -5.88 -26.52 -13.71
C SER A 190 -6.62 -27.54 -14.56
N ASP A 191 -7.56 -27.10 -15.40
CA ASP A 191 -8.41 -27.98 -16.20
C ASP A 191 -8.49 -27.52 -17.66
N CYS A 192 -9.01 -26.32 -17.87
CA CYS A 192 -9.07 -25.65 -19.17
C CYS A 192 -8.52 -24.23 -19.00
N PRO A 193 -7.55 -23.78 -19.83
CA PRO A 193 -6.99 -22.44 -19.75
C PRO A 193 -8.08 -21.37 -19.77
N THR A 194 -8.30 -20.73 -18.63
CA THR A 194 -9.34 -19.71 -18.48
C THR A 194 -8.77 -18.44 -17.90
N ILE A 195 -9.21 -17.30 -18.42
CA ILE A 195 -8.86 -16.00 -17.85
C ILE A 195 -9.65 -15.81 -16.57
N THR A 196 -8.96 -15.83 -15.44
CA THR A 196 -9.59 -15.67 -14.12
C THR A 196 -9.76 -14.21 -13.72
N GLY A 197 -8.89 -13.35 -14.23
CA GLY A 197 -9.00 -11.90 -14.10
C GLY A 197 -8.20 -11.20 -15.18
N SER A 198 -8.69 -10.05 -15.63
CA SER A 198 -7.98 -9.18 -16.56
C SER A 198 -8.21 -7.71 -16.23
N ILE A 199 -7.20 -6.89 -16.53
CA ILE A 199 -7.22 -5.44 -16.47
C ILE A 199 -6.87 -4.98 -17.87
N LYS A 200 -7.82 -4.31 -18.53
CA LYS A 200 -7.68 -3.72 -19.85
C LYS A 200 -7.47 -2.23 -19.68
N ILE A 201 -6.46 -1.69 -20.37
CA ILE A 201 -6.16 -0.26 -20.39
C ILE A 201 -6.25 0.20 -21.84
N THR A 202 -7.13 1.16 -22.12
CA THR A 202 -7.36 1.68 -23.47
C THR A 202 -6.28 2.67 -23.89
N GLU A 203 -6.30 3.10 -25.15
CA GLU A 203 -5.44 4.16 -25.67
C GLU A 203 -5.65 5.53 -24.99
N TYR A 204 -6.79 5.71 -24.33
CA TYR A 204 -7.10 6.88 -23.50
C TYR A 204 -6.77 6.67 -22.02
N LEU A 205 -6.06 5.59 -21.70
CA LEU A 205 -5.69 5.18 -20.34
C LEU A 205 -6.89 4.84 -19.45
N GLU A 206 -8.08 4.64 -20.01
CA GLU A 206 -9.24 4.17 -19.26
C GLU A 206 -9.04 2.73 -18.84
N VAL A 207 -9.43 2.42 -17.60
CA VAL A 207 -9.23 1.11 -17.00
C VAL A 207 -10.55 0.36 -16.94
N GLU A 208 -10.56 -0.86 -17.48
CA GLU A 208 -11.64 -1.81 -17.31
C GLU A 208 -11.12 -3.08 -16.64
N VAL A 209 -11.78 -3.54 -15.59
CA VAL A 209 -11.41 -4.79 -14.90
C VAL A 209 -12.47 -5.84 -15.13
N PHE A 210 -12.03 -7.06 -15.46
CA PHE A 210 -12.90 -8.21 -15.64
C PHE A 210 -12.46 -9.34 -14.72
N ILE A 211 -13.42 -10.01 -14.07
CA ILE A 211 -13.18 -11.19 -13.25
C ILE A 211 -14.03 -12.33 -13.80
N ARG A 212 -13.38 -13.41 -14.23
CA ARG A 212 -14.03 -14.55 -14.89
C ARG A 212 -14.97 -14.13 -16.03
N GLY A 213 -14.51 -13.17 -16.85
CA GLY A 213 -15.27 -12.64 -17.99
C GLY A 213 -16.36 -11.62 -17.67
N LYS A 214 -16.64 -11.32 -16.39
CA LYS A 214 -17.60 -10.29 -15.99
C LYS A 214 -16.89 -8.97 -15.71
N LYS A 215 -17.33 -7.88 -16.32
CA LYS A 215 -16.84 -6.53 -16.02
C LYS A 215 -17.21 -6.17 -14.58
N ILE A 216 -16.24 -5.65 -13.83
CA ILE A 216 -16.42 -5.09 -12.49
C ILE A 216 -16.96 -3.68 -12.65
N GLU A 217 -17.90 -3.28 -11.78
CA GLU A 217 -18.46 -1.93 -11.78
C GLU A 217 -17.37 -0.88 -11.51
N ASP A 218 -17.47 0.26 -12.20
CA ASP A 218 -16.48 1.32 -12.15
C ASP A 218 -16.29 1.84 -10.71
N SER A 219 -17.37 1.96 -9.93
CA SER A 219 -17.36 2.34 -8.51
C SER A 219 -16.38 1.54 -7.64
N TYR A 220 -16.14 0.27 -7.99
CA TYR A 220 -15.20 -0.60 -7.27
C TYR A 220 -13.73 -0.27 -7.59
N ILE A 221 -13.47 0.27 -8.78
CA ILE A 221 -12.11 0.62 -9.24
C ILE A 221 -11.77 2.10 -9.04
N GLU A 222 -12.76 2.96 -8.81
CA GLU A 222 -12.56 4.40 -8.53
C GLU A 222 -11.58 4.66 -7.38
N SER A 223 -11.58 3.80 -6.36
CA SER A 223 -10.64 3.90 -5.23
C SER A 223 -9.16 3.74 -5.61
N PHE A 224 -8.86 3.26 -6.82
CA PHE A 224 -7.51 3.08 -7.34
C PHE A 224 -7.14 4.15 -8.37
N VAL A 225 -8.05 4.44 -9.30
CA VAL A 225 -7.76 5.28 -10.48
C VAL A 225 -8.42 6.66 -10.44
N GLY A 226 -9.37 6.89 -9.55
CA GLY A 226 -10.21 8.07 -9.51
C GLY A 226 -11.55 7.84 -10.21
N SER A 227 -12.48 8.79 -10.06
CA SER A 227 -13.85 8.72 -10.58
C SER A 227 -13.93 8.73 -12.11
N ASP A 228 -12.90 9.23 -12.79
CA ASP A 228 -12.81 9.20 -14.26
C ASP A 228 -12.34 7.85 -14.80
N CYS A 229 -11.93 6.93 -13.94
CA CYS A 229 -11.36 5.63 -14.30
C CYS A 229 -10.14 5.73 -15.25
N ILE A 230 -9.46 6.88 -15.25
CA ILE A 230 -8.29 7.14 -16.10
C ILE A 230 -7.02 6.90 -15.29
N LEU A 231 -6.13 6.08 -15.84
CA LEU A 231 -4.83 5.81 -15.26
C LEU A 231 -3.88 6.99 -15.50
N LYS A 232 -3.46 7.65 -14.42
CA LYS A 232 -2.59 8.83 -14.44
C LYS A 232 -1.18 8.53 -13.94
N TYR A 233 -1.02 7.52 -13.09
CA TYR A 233 0.24 7.17 -12.45
C TYR A 233 0.53 5.67 -12.53
N TRP A 234 1.80 5.30 -12.65
CA TRP A 234 2.25 3.91 -12.62
C TRP A 234 1.83 3.22 -11.31
N GLN A 235 1.89 3.92 -10.18
CA GLN A 235 1.47 3.39 -8.89
C GLN A 235 -0.01 2.93 -8.86
N GLN A 236 -0.90 3.60 -9.60
CA GLN A 236 -2.32 3.20 -9.66
C GLN A 236 -2.48 1.84 -10.34
N LEU A 237 -1.70 1.58 -11.40
CA LEU A 237 -1.69 0.30 -12.11
C LEU A 237 -1.09 -0.80 -11.24
N GLU A 238 0.01 -0.51 -10.54
CA GLU A 238 0.59 -1.43 -9.57
C GLU A 238 -0.40 -1.82 -8.47
N ASN A 239 -1.16 -0.84 -7.95
CA ASN A 239 -2.16 -1.06 -6.92
C ASN A 239 -3.31 -1.94 -7.42
N LEU A 240 -3.78 -1.71 -8.65
CA LEU A 240 -4.78 -2.56 -9.31
C LEU A 240 -4.26 -3.98 -9.50
N LEU A 241 -3.07 -4.14 -10.10
CA LEU A 241 -2.44 -5.44 -10.34
C LEU A 241 -2.23 -6.21 -9.03
N ASN A 242 -1.82 -5.53 -7.96
CA ASN A 242 -1.67 -6.12 -6.62
C ASN A 242 -3.01 -6.51 -5.99
N PHE A 243 -4.02 -5.65 -6.08
CA PHE A 243 -5.33 -5.91 -5.48
C PHE A 243 -5.99 -7.15 -6.12
N PHE A 244 -5.99 -7.21 -7.46
CA PHE A 244 -6.50 -8.36 -8.20
C PHE A 244 -5.51 -9.53 -8.25
N ARG A 245 -4.32 -9.39 -7.65
CA ARG A 245 -3.35 -10.49 -7.50
C ARG A 245 -3.86 -11.58 -6.54
N PHE A 246 -4.49 -11.22 -5.43
CA PHE A 246 -4.76 -12.15 -4.34
C PHE A 246 -6.24 -12.51 -4.14
N ARG A 247 -7.18 -11.75 -4.71
CA ARG A 247 -8.63 -11.99 -4.51
C ARG A 247 -9.27 -12.74 -5.68
N HIS A 248 -9.08 -14.05 -5.73
CA HIS A 248 -9.77 -14.93 -6.70
C HIS A 248 -11.20 -15.33 -6.29
N TYR A 249 -11.66 -14.97 -5.07
CA TYR A 249 -12.86 -15.56 -4.45
C TYR A 249 -13.89 -14.59 -3.83
N LEU A 250 -13.59 -13.29 -3.70
CA LEU A 250 -14.42 -12.40 -2.87
C LEU A 250 -15.45 -11.55 -3.63
N LEU A 251 -15.44 -11.57 -4.97
CA LEU A 251 -16.38 -10.77 -5.79
C LEU A 251 -17.57 -11.58 -6.34
N THR A 252 -17.72 -12.85 -5.96
CA THR A 252 -18.85 -13.70 -6.37
C THR A 252 -19.93 -13.89 -5.30
N SER A 253 -19.73 -13.39 -4.08
CA SER A 253 -20.76 -13.41 -3.05
C SER A 253 -21.60 -12.13 -3.10
N THR A 254 -22.53 -12.06 -4.05
CA THR A 254 -23.73 -11.25 -3.86
C THR A 254 -24.44 -11.79 -2.62
N ALA A 255 -24.47 -11.02 -1.54
CA ALA A 255 -25.23 -11.33 -0.36
C ALA A 255 -26.72 -11.43 -0.73
N THR A 256 -27.23 -12.65 -0.86
CA THR A 256 -28.67 -12.89 -0.77
C THR A 256 -29.04 -12.72 0.70
N ILE A 257 -29.67 -11.59 1.02
CA ILE A 257 -30.32 -11.40 2.32
C ILE A 257 -31.50 -12.38 2.35
N SER A 258 -31.33 -13.53 2.99
CA SER A 258 -32.45 -14.35 3.43
C SER A 258 -32.82 -13.93 4.85
N THR A 259 -33.92 -13.20 4.98
CA THR A 259 -34.59 -12.93 6.26
C THR A 259 -35.03 -14.25 6.89
N TYR A 260 -34.45 -14.60 8.04
CA TYR A 260 -34.91 -15.72 8.85
C TYR A 260 -36.06 -15.22 9.75
N GLN A 261 -37.30 -15.43 9.30
CA GLN A 261 -38.49 -15.25 10.15
C GLN A 261 -38.58 -16.42 11.13
N ARG A 262 -38.48 -16.10 12.42
CA ARG A 262 -38.69 -17.05 13.52
C ARG A 262 -40.20 -17.26 13.66
N HIS A 263 -40.73 -18.36 13.13
CA HIS A 263 -42.07 -18.82 13.52
C HIS A 263 -41.98 -19.45 14.90
N SER A 264 -42.54 -18.77 15.90
CA SER A 264 -42.93 -19.33 17.18
C SER A 264 -44.00 -20.39 16.93
N VAL A 265 -43.68 -21.65 17.21
CA VAL A 265 -44.68 -22.72 17.30
C VAL A 265 -45.36 -22.59 18.65
N THR A 266 -46.66 -22.30 18.59
CA THR A 266 -47.61 -22.29 19.69
C THR A 266 -47.68 -23.66 20.35
N SER A 267 -47.45 -23.72 21.65
CA SER A 267 -47.77 -24.85 22.50
C SER A 267 -49.27 -24.84 22.85
N MET A 268 -49.98 -25.90 22.49
CA MET A 268 -51.23 -26.40 23.09
C MET A 268 -51.33 -27.88 22.69
N SER A 269 -51.68 -28.86 23.50
CA SER A 269 -51.88 -29.04 24.95
C SER A 269 -52.13 -30.56 25.13
N VAL A 270 -51.89 -31.09 26.33
CA VAL A 270 -52.62 -32.28 26.80
C VAL A 270 -54.01 -31.82 27.24
#